data_AF-A0A8R1E1B3-F1
#
_entry.id   AF-A0A8R1E1B3-F1
#
_cell.length_a   1.000
_cell.length_b   1.000
_cell.length_c   1.000
_cell.angle_alpha   90.00
_cell.angle_beta   90.00
_cell.angle_gamma   90.00
#
_symmetry.space_group_name_H-M   'P 1'
#
loop_
_entity.id
_entity.type
_entity.pdbx_description
1 polymer ?
#
loop_
_entity_poly.entity_id
_entity_poly.type
_entity_poly.pdbx_seq_one_letter_code
_entity_poly.pdbx_strand_id
1 'polypeptide(L)'
;MICDELIPQIESEKQKGGLKNLENIDVFCEKGVFEIEASQKILERGKAAGLAVNFHAEELKYIGGVEMGAKIGQHCETKGLTVFYEHL
;
A
#
# COMPACT_ATOMS: atom_id res chain seq x y z
N MET A 1 -9.30 -7.18 -9.98
CA MET A 1 -8.58 -8.30 -9.33
C MET A 1 -8.03 -7.92 -7.96
N ILE A 2 -7.00 -7.06 -7.81
CA ILE A 2 -6.48 -6.73 -6.46
C ILE A 2 -7.55 -6.05 -5.58
N CYS A 3 -8.15 -4.95 -6.06
CA CYS A 3 -9.15 -4.21 -5.29
C CYS A 3 -10.47 -4.97 -5.09
N ASP A 4 -10.84 -5.77 -6.09
CA ASP A 4 -12.17 -6.41 -6.17
C ASP A 4 -12.20 -7.82 -5.58
N GLU A 5 -11.05 -8.49 -5.46
CA GLU A 5 -10.96 -9.87 -5.01
C GLU A 5 -9.99 -10.02 -3.84
N LEU A 6 -8.73 -9.58 -3.99
CA LEU A 6 -7.70 -9.83 -2.96
C LEU A 6 -7.96 -9.03 -1.67
N ILE A 7 -8.26 -7.74 -1.77
CA ILE A 7 -8.52 -6.92 -0.57
C ILE A 7 -9.77 -7.42 0.19
N PRO A 8 -10.90 -7.74 -0.48
CA PRO A 8 -12.05 -8.38 0.18
C PRO A 8 -11.72 -9.73 0.83
N GLN A 9 -10.87 -10.55 0.21
CA GLN A 9 -10.42 -11.81 0.80
C GLN A 9 -9.58 -11.57 2.07
N ILE A 10 -8.64 -10.61 2.03
CA ILE A 10 -7.84 -10.21 3.18
C ILE A 10 -8.75 -9.74 4.33
N GLU A 11 -9.74 -8.89 4.01
CA GLU A 11 -10.72 -8.39 4.99
C GLU A 11 -11.50 -9.54 5.64
N SER A 12 -12.02 -10.48 4.83
CA SER A 12 -12.69 -11.70 5.30
C SER A 12 -11.79 -12.55 6.21
N GLU A 13 -10.52 -12.79 5.82
CA GLU A 13 -9.60 -13.60 6.61
C GLU A 13 -9.14 -12.90 7.90
N LYS A 14 -9.06 -11.56 7.92
CA LYS A 14 -8.88 -10.79 9.16
C LYS A 14 -10.07 -10.98 10.10
N GLN A 15 -11.30 -10.92 9.60
CA GLN A 15 -12.51 -11.11 10.41
C GLN A 15 -12.60 -12.53 11.01
N LYS A 16 -12.16 -13.55 10.27
CA LYS A 16 -12.06 -14.93 10.76
C LYS A 16 -10.90 -15.16 11.73
N GLY A 17 -10.00 -14.19 11.88
CA GLY A 17 -8.82 -14.29 12.73
C GLY A 17 -7.67 -15.10 12.12
N GLY A 18 -7.66 -15.32 10.80
CA GLY A 18 -6.56 -15.96 10.08
C GLY A 18 -5.36 -15.03 9.84
N LEU A 19 -5.62 -13.72 9.76
CA LEU A 19 -4.61 -12.68 9.49
C LEU A 19 -4.54 -11.63 10.62
N LYS A 20 -4.47 -12.08 11.88
CA LYS A 20 -4.53 -11.19 13.06
C LYS A 20 -3.45 -10.10 13.10
N ASN A 21 -2.27 -10.41 12.56
CA ASN A 21 -1.12 -9.51 12.60
C ASN A 21 -0.94 -8.73 11.29
N LEU A 22 -1.93 -8.77 10.39
CA LEU A 22 -1.88 -7.97 9.15
C LEU A 22 -2.43 -6.58 9.44
N GLU A 23 -1.51 -5.63 9.56
CA GLU A 23 -1.82 -4.25 9.94
C GLU A 23 -1.69 -3.29 8.76
N ASN A 24 -0.76 -3.55 7.85
CA ASN A 24 -0.44 -2.68 6.74
C ASN A 24 -0.50 -3.37 5.38
N ILE A 25 -0.65 -2.55 4.34
CA ILE A 25 -0.32 -2.90 2.96
C ILE A 25 0.71 -1.92 2.42
N ASP A 26 1.58 -2.43 1.56
CA ASP A 26 2.63 -1.67 0.92
C ASP A 26 2.54 -1.88 -0.60
N VAL A 27 2.50 -0.79 -1.36
CA VAL A 27 2.40 -0.84 -2.82
C VAL A 27 3.71 -0.39 -3.44
N PHE A 28 4.24 -1.18 -4.37
CA PHE A 28 5.40 -0.79 -5.17
C PHE A 28 4.95 0.03 -6.39
N CYS A 29 4.88 1.34 -6.21
CA CYS A 29 4.45 2.31 -7.21
C CYS A 29 5.60 2.66 -8.17
N GLU A 30 5.77 1.85 -9.21
CA GLU A 30 6.85 1.97 -10.20
C GLU A 30 6.32 1.68 -11.62
N LYS A 31 6.95 2.31 -12.61
CA LYS A 31 6.60 2.12 -14.02
C LYS A 31 6.78 0.67 -14.44
N GLY A 32 5.71 0.08 -14.98
CA GLY A 32 5.69 -1.33 -15.37
C GLY A 32 5.49 -2.33 -14.22
N VAL A 33 5.25 -1.86 -12.99
CA VAL A 33 4.80 -2.68 -11.86
C VAL A 33 3.39 -2.26 -11.43
N PHE A 34 3.27 -1.19 -10.64
CA PHE A 34 2.01 -0.50 -10.38
C PHE A 34 2.16 0.99 -10.70
N GLU A 35 1.48 1.40 -11.76
CA GLU A 35 1.40 2.82 -12.13
C GLU A 35 0.55 3.59 -11.11
N ILE A 36 0.72 4.92 -11.08
CA ILE A 36 0.08 5.85 -10.13
C ILE A 36 -1.40 5.55 -9.86
N GLU A 37 -2.20 5.40 -10.93
CA GLU A 37 -3.65 5.22 -10.80
C GLU A 37 -4.00 3.88 -10.13
N ALA A 38 -3.27 2.81 -10.46
CA ALA A 38 -3.47 1.51 -9.86
C ALA A 38 -3.05 1.52 -8.38
N SER A 39 -1.89 2.12 -8.09
CA SER A 39 -1.39 2.28 -6.72
C SER A 39 -2.37 3.04 -5.85
N GLN A 40 -2.86 4.18 -6.33
CA GLN A 40 -3.86 4.98 -5.62
C GLN A 40 -5.11 4.16 -5.27
N LYS A 41 -5.67 3.42 -6.24
CA LYS A 41 -6.85 2.57 -6.03
C LYS A 41 -6.62 1.50 -4.97
N ILE A 42 -5.44 0.87 -4.96
CA ILE A 42 -5.08 -0.16 -3.98
C ILE A 42 -4.98 0.45 -2.58
N LEU A 43 -4.30 1.59 -2.43
CA LEU A 43 -4.14 2.30 -1.16
C LEU A 43 -5.48 2.78 -0.59
N GLU A 44 -6.36 3.34 -1.43
CA GLU A 44 -7.69 3.77 -1.01
C GLU A 44 -8.55 2.59 -0.57
N ARG A 45 -8.50 1.47 -1.30
CA ARG A 45 -9.27 0.27 -0.95
C ARG A 45 -8.75 -0.42 0.32
N GLY A 46 -7.43 -0.47 0.51
CA GLY A 46 -6.81 -0.98 1.74
C GLY A 46 -7.20 -0.16 2.97
N LYS A 47 -7.18 1.17 2.83
CA LYS A 47 -7.65 2.08 3.88
C LYS A 47 -9.12 1.83 4.22
N ALA A 48 -9.97 1.66 3.20
CA ALA A 48 -11.38 1.35 3.40
C ALA A 48 -11.61 -0.01 4.10
N ALA A 49 -10.68 -0.97 3.95
CA ALA A 49 -10.68 -2.25 4.66
C ALA A 49 -10.05 -2.18 6.07
N GLY A 50 -9.73 -0.98 6.56
CA GLY A 50 -9.16 -0.77 7.89
C GLY A 50 -7.69 -1.17 8.03
N LEU A 51 -6.93 -1.16 6.92
CA LEU A 51 -5.48 -1.38 6.91
C LEU A 51 -4.76 -0.03 6.93
N ALA A 52 -3.63 0.04 7.64
CA ALA A 52 -2.64 1.06 7.38
C ALA A 52 -2.11 0.88 5.95
N VAL A 53 -1.78 1.97 5.26
CA VAL A 53 -1.33 1.89 3.88
C VAL A 53 -0.09 2.74 3.68
N ASN A 54 0.93 2.14 3.09
CA ASN A 54 2.18 2.76 2.69
C ASN A 54 2.45 2.42 1.22
N PHE A 55 3.36 3.14 0.58
CA PHE A 55 3.84 2.77 -0.74
C PHE A 55 5.25 3.25 -0.98
N HIS A 56 5.97 2.48 -1.77
CA HIS A 56 7.27 2.83 -2.32
C HIS A 56 7.08 3.47 -3.69
N ALA A 57 7.78 4.57 -3.98
CA ALA A 57 7.73 5.18 -5.29
C ALA A 57 9.09 5.69 -5.77
N GLU A 58 9.26 5.70 -7.10
CA GLU A 58 10.37 6.38 -7.78
C GLU A 58 11.76 5.78 -7.48
N GLU A 59 11.81 4.47 -7.20
CA GLU A 59 13.07 3.78 -6.99
C GLU A 59 13.91 3.64 -8.27
N LEU A 60 13.25 3.52 -9.43
CA LEU A 60 13.91 3.41 -10.75
C LEU A 60 13.59 4.61 -11.64
N LYS A 61 12.34 5.09 -11.64
CA LYS A 61 11.91 6.22 -12.48
C LYS A 61 10.96 7.16 -11.76
N TYR A 62 11.15 8.46 -11.99
CA TYR A 62 10.18 9.47 -11.58
C TYR A 62 8.86 9.26 -12.34
N ILE A 63 7.77 9.07 -11.59
CA ILE A 63 6.42 8.87 -12.13
C ILE A 63 5.36 9.74 -11.44
N GLY A 64 5.75 10.57 -10.48
CA GLY A 64 4.83 11.44 -9.74
C GLY A 64 4.22 10.75 -8.51
N GLY A 65 4.93 9.76 -7.95
CA GLY A 65 4.41 8.94 -6.84
C GLY A 65 4.29 9.72 -5.56
N VAL A 66 5.27 10.59 -5.28
CA VAL A 66 5.30 11.45 -4.09
C VAL A 66 4.12 12.44 -4.11
N GLU A 67 3.83 13.03 -5.26
CA GLU A 67 2.73 13.98 -5.45
C GLU A 67 1.37 13.29 -5.26
N MET A 68 1.25 12.03 -5.70
CA MET A 68 0.06 11.23 -5.42
C MET A 68 -0.08 10.99 -3.92
N GLY A 69 0.98 10.55 -3.24
CA GLY A 69 0.98 10.33 -1.78
C GLY A 69 0.58 11.56 -0.99
N ALA A 70 1.13 12.73 -1.35
CA ALA A 70 0.77 14.01 -0.76
C ALA A 70 -0.72 14.35 -0.94
N LYS A 71 -1.31 14.05 -2.11
CA LYS A 71 -2.75 14.31 -2.37
C LYS A 71 -3.67 13.42 -1.54
N ILE A 72 -3.32 12.15 -1.34
CA ILE A 72 -4.15 11.21 -0.57
C ILE A 72 -3.80 11.19 0.92
N GLY A 73 -2.82 11.99 1.34
CA GLY A 73 -2.36 12.10 2.73
C GLY A 73 -1.73 10.81 3.25
N GLN A 74 -1.00 10.09 2.40
CA GLN A 74 -0.36 8.82 2.76
C GLN A 74 1.15 8.92 2.76
N HIS A 75 1.76 8.05 3.57
CA HIS A 75 3.21 7.97 3.67
C HIS A 75 3.79 7.33 2.39
N CYS A 76 4.78 8.02 1.81
CA CYS A 76 5.48 7.62 0.61
C CYS A 76 6.96 7.42 0.93
N GLU A 77 7.52 6.29 0.52
CA GLU A 77 8.93 5.94 0.72
C GLU A 77 9.65 5.95 -0.64
N THR A 78 10.73 6.71 -0.79
CA THR A 78 11.34 6.98 -2.11
C THR A 78 12.68 6.29 -2.35
N LYS A 79 13.20 5.54 -1.38
CA LYS A 79 14.39 4.67 -1.50
C LYS A 79 14.29 3.52 -0.51
N GLY A 80 14.38 2.28 -0.99
CA GLY A 80 14.45 1.08 -0.18
C GLY A 80 15.47 1.13 0.96
N LEU A 81 14.96 1.25 2.18
CA LEU A 81 15.12 0.28 3.27
C LEU A 81 14.25 0.78 4.43
N THR A 82 12.98 0.43 4.44
CA THR A 82 12.14 0.62 5.63
C THR A 82 12.38 -0.55 6.56
N VAL A 83 13.34 -0.36 7.46
CA VAL A 83 13.48 -1.21 8.63
C VAL A 83 12.29 -0.89 9.53
N PHE A 84 11.26 -1.73 9.51
CA PHE A 84 10.26 -1.76 10.58
C PHE A 84 10.98 -2.09 11.90
N TYR A 85 11.31 -1.08 12.69
CA TYR A 85 11.77 -1.28 14.07
C TYR A 85 10.58 -1.08 15.00
N GLU A 86 9.79 -2.13 15.21
CA GLU A 86 8.83 -2.20 16.32
C GLU A 86 9.29 -3.24 17.34
N HIS A 87 10.25 -2.86 18.19
CA HIS A 87 10.33 -3.16 19.63
C HIS A 87 11.73 -2.83 20.16
N LEU A 88 11.91 -1.64 20.73
CA LEU A 88 12.59 -1.40 22.01
C LEU A 88 11.97 -0.18 22.70
#